data_AF-A0A1T2X6G1-F1
#
_entry.id   AF-A0A1T2X6G1-F1
#
_cell.length_a   1.000
_cell.length_b   1.000
_cell.length_c   1.000
_cell.angle_alpha   90.00
_cell.angle_beta   90.00
_cell.angle_gamma   90.00
#
_symmetry.space_group_name_H-M   'P 1'
#
loop_
_entity.id
_entity.type
_entity.pdbx_description
1 polymer ?
#
loop_
_entity_poly.entity_id
_entity_poly.type
_entity_poly.pdbx_seq_one_letter_code
_entity_poly.pdbx_strand_id
1 'polypeptide(L)'
;MKNKWKRTTSKTRKTLRFVKKKRSKGMSKKQKSPVMQDQRIQVHPPAEAPVTVEAQPRHILVPVLQHIYVDDKHRRKLMDRKKLRILVVTPFTNTMDMQMEPLITEPLRILVQEVVVLKTYEQVPTVLSQMNPDLLLIICQEEPMSDELLITIQQTSVKTALWNVGDHFVVDSIRHMVPYFDVVFTQNIMNIPIYQHLGCKNAVYLPLTADRTMYSPKITNKPFQSDLLLIGDYYPYRQEHLDTIQQISELKKIFVLGEDWEANERIILIEKDQDLQAYYNGANIIVNWKSIQQQVFEAAACGAFQLVEENPNLSAFMLPGEDVVTFRTPQEMRDQLRLYLDQPELKRKVASKALWRSHYDYSSLHMAMRLLDGMFGI
;
A
#
# COMPACT_ATOMS: atom_id res chain seq x y z
N MET A 1 -12.20 -49.76 -37.75
CA MET A 1 -12.40 -50.55 -36.50
C MET A 1 -12.88 -49.57 -35.42
N LYS A 2 -14.19 -49.41 -35.17
CA LYS A 2 -15.03 -50.08 -34.12
C LYS A 2 -14.28 -50.13 -32.77
N ASN A 3 -14.70 -49.53 -31.64
CA ASN A 3 -15.99 -49.60 -30.93
C ASN A 3 -15.97 -48.62 -29.74
N LYS A 4 -16.99 -47.78 -29.52
CA LYS A 4 -18.22 -47.95 -28.70
C LYS A 4 -18.11 -47.62 -27.20
N TRP A 5 -18.94 -46.66 -26.82
CA TRP A 5 -19.56 -46.42 -25.52
C TRP A 5 -20.06 -47.71 -24.81
N LYS A 6 -19.96 -47.71 -23.47
CA LYS A 6 -20.96 -48.34 -22.58
C LYS A 6 -21.19 -47.47 -21.33
N ARG A 7 -22.46 -47.11 -21.14
CA ARG A 7 -23.06 -46.68 -19.86
C ARG A 7 -23.12 -47.87 -18.89
N THR A 8 -22.94 -47.61 -17.60
CA THR A 8 -23.66 -48.35 -16.55
C THR A 8 -23.95 -47.45 -15.35
N THR A 9 -25.21 -47.49 -14.97
CA THR A 9 -25.88 -46.86 -13.83
C THR A 9 -25.62 -47.62 -12.53
N SER A 10 -25.46 -46.92 -11.39
CA SER A 10 -26.11 -47.34 -10.14
C SER A 10 -26.40 -46.16 -9.22
N LYS A 11 -27.70 -45.91 -9.01
CA LYS A 11 -28.29 -45.32 -7.81
C LYS A 11 -28.07 -46.35 -6.66
N THR A 12 -28.06 -46.09 -5.35
CA THR A 12 -28.85 -45.17 -4.53
C THR A 12 -28.40 -45.29 -3.05
N ARG A 13 -28.77 -44.27 -2.26
CA ARG A 13 -29.17 -44.30 -0.83
C ARG A 13 -28.07 -44.43 0.25
N LYS A 14 -27.71 -43.29 0.83
CA LYS A 14 -27.51 -43.18 2.29
C LYS A 14 -28.53 -42.21 2.88
N THR A 15 -29.03 -42.63 4.02
CA THR A 15 -30.28 -42.27 4.70
C THR A 15 -30.12 -40.99 5.52
N LEU A 16 -31.02 -40.02 5.34
CA LEU A 16 -31.22 -38.92 6.28
C LEU A 16 -31.91 -39.46 7.55
N ARG A 17 -31.30 -39.28 8.72
CA ARG A 17 -31.96 -39.43 10.01
C ARG A 17 -32.40 -38.06 10.52
N PHE A 18 -33.71 -37.89 10.64
CA PHE A 18 -34.38 -36.80 11.33
C PHE A 18 -34.07 -36.83 12.83
N VAL A 19 -33.60 -35.72 13.39
CA VAL A 19 -33.57 -35.49 14.85
C VAL A 19 -34.71 -34.54 15.20
N LYS A 20 -35.69 -35.06 15.95
CA LYS A 20 -36.83 -34.31 16.50
C LYS A 20 -36.35 -33.37 17.62
N LYS A 21 -36.52 -32.06 17.44
CA LYS A 21 -36.50 -31.05 18.51
C LYS A 21 -37.72 -31.24 19.44
N LYS A 22 -37.49 -31.55 20.72
CA LYS A 22 -38.49 -31.36 21.79
C LYS A 22 -38.23 -30.01 22.46
N ARG A 23 -39.25 -29.15 22.42
CA ARG A 23 -39.40 -27.94 23.24
C ARG A 23 -39.81 -28.34 24.65
N SER A 24 -39.18 -27.76 25.68
CA SER A 24 -39.77 -27.65 27.02
C SER A 24 -39.85 -26.17 27.41
N LYS A 25 -41.06 -25.77 27.80
CA LYS A 25 -41.41 -24.49 28.40
C LYS A 25 -41.11 -24.56 29.91
N GLY A 26 -40.60 -23.49 30.50
CA GLY A 26 -40.50 -23.30 31.94
C GLY A 26 -40.80 -21.84 32.30
N MET A 27 -41.84 -21.64 33.10
CA MET A 27 -42.45 -20.36 33.49
C MET A 27 -41.71 -19.64 34.64
N SER A 28 -41.65 -18.32 34.52
CA SER A 28 -41.87 -17.24 35.51
C SER A 28 -41.89 -17.58 37.01
N LYS A 29 -41.12 -16.80 37.79
CA LYS A 29 -41.61 -16.19 39.05
C LYS A 29 -41.09 -14.77 39.24
N LYS A 30 -42.02 -13.81 39.27
CA LYS A 30 -41.91 -12.47 39.86
C LYS A 30 -41.90 -12.59 41.39
N GLN A 31 -41.13 -11.77 42.09
CA GLN A 31 -41.40 -11.43 43.49
C GLN A 31 -41.17 -9.93 43.72
N LYS A 32 -42.16 -9.33 44.38
CA LYS A 32 -42.31 -7.91 44.70
C LYS A 32 -41.55 -7.55 45.98
N SER A 33 -41.13 -6.29 46.04
CA SER A 33 -40.61 -5.54 47.19
C SER A 33 -41.57 -5.50 48.41
N PRO A 34 -41.05 -5.12 49.58
CA PRO A 34 -41.77 -4.27 50.52
C PRO A 34 -41.06 -2.92 50.76
N VAL A 35 -41.87 -1.94 51.16
CA VAL A 35 -41.57 -0.51 51.38
C VAL A 35 -41.55 -0.20 52.89
N MET A 36 -40.95 0.95 53.23
CA MET A 36 -40.94 1.71 54.50
C MET A 36 -39.74 1.38 55.41
N GLN A 37 -38.97 2.33 55.94
CA GLN A 37 -39.37 3.61 56.56
C GLN A 37 -38.21 4.63 56.65
N ASP A 38 -38.55 5.91 56.76
CA ASP A 38 -37.69 7.09 56.92
C ASP A 38 -36.71 7.02 58.10
N GLN A 39 -35.42 7.24 57.85
CA GLN A 39 -34.49 7.82 58.82
C GLN A 39 -33.61 8.87 58.12
N ARG A 40 -33.81 10.14 58.53
CA ARG A 40 -32.95 11.26 58.19
C ARG A 40 -31.60 11.06 58.87
N ILE A 41 -30.55 10.79 58.10
CA ILE A 41 -29.16 10.79 58.57
C ILE A 41 -28.44 11.98 57.94
N GLN A 42 -27.78 12.74 58.80
CA GLN A 42 -27.05 13.97 58.52
C GLN A 42 -25.92 13.73 57.50
N VAL A 43 -25.80 14.67 56.56
CA VAL A 43 -24.80 14.71 55.50
C VAL A 43 -23.45 15.11 56.10
N HIS A 44 -22.48 14.18 56.09
CA HIS A 44 -21.06 14.51 56.11
C HIS A 44 -20.54 14.53 54.66
N PRO A 45 -19.68 15.49 54.28
CA PRO A 45 -19.13 15.56 52.93
C PRO A 45 -18.26 14.31 52.67
N PRO A 46 -18.39 13.66 51.49
CA PRO A 46 -17.58 12.51 51.17
C PRO A 46 -16.11 12.91 50.98
N ALA A 47 -15.23 12.08 51.52
CA ALA A 47 -13.79 12.13 51.30
C ALA A 47 -13.46 12.14 49.79
N GLU A 48 -12.43 12.91 49.44
CA GLU A 48 -11.91 13.04 48.08
C GLU A 48 -11.73 11.66 47.43
N ALA A 49 -12.36 11.49 46.27
CA ALA A 49 -12.17 10.31 45.44
C ALA A 49 -10.71 10.27 44.96
N PRO A 50 -10.08 9.08 44.85
CA PRO A 50 -8.77 8.95 44.26
C PRO A 50 -8.84 9.45 42.81
N VAL A 51 -7.95 10.37 42.47
CA VAL A 51 -7.77 10.90 41.10
C VAL A 51 -7.58 9.70 40.17
N THR A 52 -8.62 9.37 39.40
CA THR A 52 -8.49 8.52 38.22
C THR A 52 -7.62 9.29 37.24
N VAL A 53 -6.35 8.92 37.17
CA VAL A 53 -5.46 9.34 36.09
C VAL A 53 -5.99 8.66 34.84
N GLU A 54 -6.84 9.35 34.08
CA GLU A 54 -7.11 9.00 32.69
C GLU A 54 -5.75 8.93 31.99
N ALA A 55 -5.32 7.71 31.66
CA ALA A 55 -4.19 7.50 30.79
C ALA A 55 -4.59 7.99 29.39
N GLN A 56 -4.41 9.29 29.16
CA GLN A 56 -4.38 9.83 27.81
C GLN A 56 -3.34 9.02 27.02
N PRO A 57 -3.67 8.52 25.82
CA PRO A 57 -2.66 7.90 24.97
C PRO A 57 -1.59 8.97 24.72
N ARG A 58 -0.39 8.73 25.27
CA ARG A 58 0.76 9.58 25.00
C ARG A 58 1.03 9.49 23.50
N HIS A 59 0.54 10.48 22.77
CA HIS A 59 1.05 10.78 21.45
C HIS A 59 2.54 11.06 21.62
N ILE A 60 3.37 10.05 21.36
CA ILE A 60 4.78 10.26 21.11
C ILE A 60 4.81 11.01 19.78
N LEU A 61 4.78 12.34 19.87
CA LEU A 61 5.22 13.22 18.80
C LEU A 61 6.67 12.83 18.51
N VAL A 62 6.87 12.01 17.49
CA VAL A 62 8.19 11.86 16.86
C VAL A 62 8.47 13.21 16.22
N PRO A 63 9.40 14.05 16.74
CA PRO A 63 9.71 15.32 16.14
C PRO A 63 10.82 15.09 15.11
N VAL A 64 10.48 14.34 14.05
CA VAL A 64 11.28 14.26 12.82
C VAL A 64 10.28 14.00 11.70
N LEU A 65 9.79 15.07 11.06
CA LEU A 65 9.10 15.15 9.75
C LEU A 65 8.34 16.49 9.56
N GLN A 66 8.55 17.50 10.42
CA GLN A 66 8.02 18.86 10.23
C GLN A 66 8.61 19.63 9.02
N HIS A 67 9.40 18.98 8.15
CA HIS A 67 9.96 19.61 6.95
C HIS A 67 9.31 19.20 5.62
N ILE A 68 8.25 18.38 5.60
CA ILE A 68 7.60 17.98 4.32
C ILE A 68 6.17 18.53 4.14
N TYR A 69 5.56 19.11 5.17
CA TYR A 69 4.39 19.99 5.00
C TYR A 69 4.85 21.45 5.02
N VAL A 70 5.49 21.88 3.93
CA VAL A 70 5.67 23.31 3.68
C VAL A 70 4.32 23.87 3.29
N ASP A 71 3.85 24.80 4.11
CA ASP A 71 2.81 25.78 3.84
C ASP A 71 2.78 26.19 2.35
N ASP A 72 1.83 25.63 1.61
CA ASP A 72 1.67 25.68 0.14
C ASP A 72 1.25 27.09 -0.37
N LYS A 73 1.44 28.13 0.45
CA LYS A 73 1.05 29.52 0.19
C LYS A 73 2.19 30.44 -0.23
N HIS A 74 3.45 30.02 -0.14
CA HIS A 74 4.59 30.86 -0.51
C HIS A 74 5.14 30.51 -1.89
N ARG A 75 4.61 31.19 -2.91
CA ARG A 75 5.20 31.45 -4.25
C ARG A 75 6.33 30.49 -4.68
N ARG A 76 6.00 29.24 -4.99
CA ARG A 76 6.73 28.59 -6.10
C ARG A 76 6.38 29.40 -7.34
N LYS A 77 7.38 29.98 -8.01
CA LYS A 77 7.20 30.59 -9.33
C LYS A 77 6.47 29.54 -10.15
N LEU A 78 5.21 29.79 -10.54
CA LEU A 78 4.39 28.79 -11.23
C LEU A 78 5.20 28.35 -12.46
N MET A 79 5.74 27.13 -12.41
CA MET A 79 6.50 26.59 -13.52
C MET A 79 5.50 26.38 -14.66
N ASP A 80 5.79 26.97 -15.80
CA ASP A 80 5.00 26.73 -17.01
C ASP A 80 5.39 25.36 -17.58
N ARG A 81 4.92 24.30 -16.91
CA ARG A 81 5.21 22.89 -17.24
C ARG A 81 4.88 22.58 -18.68
N LYS A 82 3.92 23.30 -19.28
CA LYS A 82 3.46 23.14 -20.66
C LYS A 82 4.44 23.60 -21.73
N LYS A 83 5.61 24.13 -21.34
CA LYS A 83 6.74 24.37 -22.23
C LYS A 83 7.81 23.28 -22.16
N LEU A 84 7.74 22.38 -21.18
CA LEU A 84 8.76 21.37 -20.96
C LEU A 84 8.64 20.25 -22.00
N ARG A 85 9.79 19.78 -22.45
CA ARG A 85 9.94 18.62 -23.32
C ARG A 85 10.79 17.58 -22.61
N ILE A 86 10.28 16.36 -22.49
CA ILE A 86 10.91 15.32 -21.70
C ILE A 86 11.24 14.13 -22.59
N LEU A 87 12.50 13.70 -22.53
CA LEU A 87 12.95 12.42 -23.06
C LEU A 87 12.92 11.40 -21.93
N VAL A 88 12.04 10.41 -22.03
CA VAL A 88 11.93 9.30 -21.08
C VAL A 88 12.59 8.07 -21.68
N VAL A 89 13.38 7.35 -20.88
CA VAL A 89 14.01 6.09 -21.29
C VAL A 89 13.56 4.98 -20.33
N THR A 90 12.96 3.94 -20.90
CA THR A 90 12.42 2.77 -20.20
C THR A 90 12.99 1.51 -20.85
N PRO A 91 14.22 1.09 -20.48
CA PRO A 91 14.94 -0.05 -21.07
C PRO A 91 14.37 -1.40 -20.64
N PHE A 92 13.12 -1.43 -20.16
CA PHE A 92 12.48 -2.58 -19.54
C PHE A 92 12.47 -3.77 -20.49
N THR A 93 13.03 -4.87 -20.01
CA THR A 93 13.14 -6.12 -20.79
C THR A 93 12.03 -7.12 -20.45
N ASN A 94 11.39 -6.98 -19.28
CA ASN A 94 10.30 -7.85 -18.84
C ASN A 94 8.91 -7.21 -19.06
N THR A 95 7.86 -8.05 -19.10
CA THR A 95 6.50 -7.61 -19.39
C THR A 95 5.82 -6.84 -18.26
N MET A 96 6.21 -7.07 -17.00
CA MET A 96 5.61 -6.38 -15.85
C MET A 96 6.02 -4.91 -15.82
N ASP A 97 7.29 -4.63 -16.08
CA ASP A 97 7.83 -3.27 -16.11
C ASP A 97 7.26 -2.44 -17.27
N MET A 98 6.97 -3.10 -18.41
CA MET A 98 6.28 -2.44 -19.52
C MET A 98 4.88 -1.93 -19.14
N GLN A 99 4.19 -2.58 -18.20
CA GLN A 99 2.89 -2.13 -17.71
C GLN A 99 3.00 -0.91 -16.77
N MET A 100 4.18 -0.67 -16.18
CA MET A 100 4.43 0.46 -15.30
C MET A 100 4.71 1.76 -16.07
N GLU A 101 5.21 1.67 -17.31
CA GLU A 101 5.54 2.86 -18.11
C GLU A 101 4.35 3.80 -18.33
N PRO A 102 3.14 3.34 -18.72
CA PRO A 102 1.99 4.23 -18.88
C PRO A 102 1.64 4.99 -17.59
N LEU A 103 1.88 4.39 -16.41
CA LEU A 103 1.62 5.05 -15.11
C LEU A 103 2.49 6.28 -14.87
N ILE A 104 3.64 6.35 -15.54
CA ILE A 104 4.57 7.47 -15.43
C ILE A 104 4.43 8.40 -16.62
N THR A 105 4.34 7.85 -17.84
CA THR A 105 4.39 8.65 -19.07
C THR A 105 3.07 9.35 -19.37
N GLU A 106 1.90 8.75 -19.10
CA GLU A 106 0.61 9.39 -19.36
C GLU A 106 0.39 10.66 -18.53
N PRO A 107 0.63 10.66 -17.21
CA PRO A 107 0.49 11.89 -16.44
C PRO A 107 1.52 12.96 -16.83
N LEU A 108 2.72 12.59 -17.26
CA LEU A 108 3.67 13.55 -17.83
C LEU A 108 3.13 14.19 -19.12
N ARG A 109 2.54 13.41 -20.05
CA ARG A 109 1.90 13.93 -21.27
C ARG A 109 0.79 14.94 -20.95
N ILE A 110 0.05 14.72 -19.86
CA ILE A 110 -0.96 15.68 -19.38
C ILE A 110 -0.31 16.98 -18.88
N LEU A 111 0.87 16.92 -18.27
CA LEU A 111 1.50 18.08 -17.62
C LEU A 111 2.40 18.91 -18.54
N VAL A 112 3.09 18.27 -19.50
CA VAL A 112 4.15 18.93 -20.29
C VAL A 112 3.77 19.14 -21.76
N GLN A 113 4.68 19.73 -22.55
CA GLN A 113 4.49 19.97 -23.97
C GLN A 113 4.62 18.68 -24.78
N GLU A 114 5.70 17.94 -24.52
CA GLU A 114 6.09 16.78 -25.30
C GLU A 114 6.77 15.75 -24.40
N VAL A 115 6.41 14.48 -24.58
CA VAL A 115 7.08 13.33 -23.95
C VAL A 115 7.45 12.36 -25.05
N VAL A 116 8.75 12.18 -25.29
CA VAL A 116 9.29 11.16 -26.19
C VAL A 116 9.80 10.01 -25.34
N VAL A 117 9.41 8.78 -25.68
CA VAL A 117 9.78 7.58 -24.92
C VAL A 117 10.69 6.70 -25.77
N LEU A 118 11.86 6.35 -25.24
CA LEU A 118 12.78 5.37 -25.81
C LEU A 118 12.78 4.09 -24.99
N LYS A 119 12.76 2.96 -25.69
CA LYS A 119 12.77 1.63 -25.07
C LYS A 119 14.17 1.05 -24.90
N THR A 120 15.19 1.76 -25.36
CA THR A 120 16.59 1.32 -25.29
C THR A 120 17.51 2.51 -25.05
N TYR A 121 18.69 2.22 -24.50
CA TYR A 121 19.74 3.19 -24.25
C TYR A 121 20.46 3.66 -25.53
N GLU A 122 20.52 2.82 -26.56
CA GLU A 122 21.33 3.05 -27.78
C GLU A 122 20.96 4.34 -28.53
N GLN A 123 19.67 4.70 -28.52
CA GLN A 123 19.17 5.86 -29.26
C GLN A 123 19.27 7.17 -28.46
N VAL A 124 19.63 7.10 -27.17
CA VAL A 124 19.63 8.26 -26.28
C VAL A 124 20.54 9.38 -26.79
N PRO A 125 21.83 9.15 -27.17
CA PRO A 125 22.69 10.25 -27.64
C PRO A 125 22.14 10.96 -28.88
N THR A 126 21.64 10.19 -29.85
CA THR A 126 21.06 10.71 -31.09
C THR A 126 19.83 11.55 -30.81
N VAL A 127 18.87 11.02 -30.06
CA VAL A 127 17.60 11.72 -29.79
C VAL A 127 17.81 12.91 -28.87
N LEU A 128 18.72 12.82 -27.88
CA LEU A 128 19.06 13.94 -27.01
C LEU A 128 19.56 15.15 -27.83
N SER A 129 20.42 14.91 -28.82
CA SER A 129 20.94 15.97 -29.70
C SER A 129 19.90 16.58 -30.65
N GLN A 130 18.98 15.77 -31.16
CA GLN A 130 17.95 16.20 -32.11
C GLN A 130 16.77 16.88 -31.41
N MET A 131 16.39 16.36 -30.25
CA MET A 131 15.24 16.79 -29.50
C MET A 131 15.58 18.04 -28.68
N ASN A 132 16.78 18.16 -28.09
CA ASN A 132 17.08 19.19 -27.10
C ASN A 132 15.99 19.30 -26.01
N PRO A 133 15.75 18.21 -25.24
CA PRO A 133 14.73 18.19 -24.19
C PRO A 133 15.17 19.01 -22.98
N ASP A 134 14.22 19.41 -22.13
CA ASP A 134 14.50 20.06 -20.84
C ASP A 134 14.87 19.06 -19.75
N LEU A 135 14.50 17.78 -19.92
CA LEU A 135 14.77 16.69 -18.99
C LEU A 135 15.03 15.37 -19.74
N LEU A 136 16.12 14.71 -19.38
CA LEU A 136 16.35 13.28 -19.62
C LEU A 136 15.98 12.51 -18.35
N LEU A 137 14.89 11.74 -18.41
CA LEU A 137 14.43 10.88 -17.32
C LEU A 137 14.68 9.42 -17.69
N ILE A 138 15.53 8.74 -16.95
CA ILE A 138 15.73 7.29 -17.10
C ILE A 138 15.03 6.56 -15.97
N ILE A 139 14.22 5.57 -16.32
CA ILE A 139 13.44 4.76 -15.38
C ILE A 139 13.92 3.32 -15.53
N CYS A 140 14.54 2.75 -14.50
CA CYS A 140 15.05 1.39 -14.54
C CYS A 140 15.02 0.75 -13.15
N GLN A 141 15.24 -0.57 -13.09
CA GLN A 141 15.41 -1.29 -11.82
C GLN A 141 16.87 -1.54 -11.53
N GLU A 142 17.51 -2.31 -12.41
CA GLU A 142 18.89 -2.80 -12.23
C GLU A 142 19.69 -2.78 -13.54
N GLU A 143 19.06 -2.43 -14.67
CA GLU A 143 19.65 -2.49 -16.00
C GLU A 143 20.85 -1.55 -16.13
N PRO A 144 22.07 -2.08 -16.34
CA PRO A 144 23.29 -1.28 -16.39
C PRO A 144 23.34 -0.42 -17.66
N MET A 145 23.97 0.75 -17.53
CA MET A 145 24.31 1.61 -18.67
C MET A 145 25.77 1.38 -19.08
N SER A 146 26.06 1.57 -20.36
CA SER A 146 27.44 1.58 -20.82
C SER A 146 28.16 2.86 -20.38
N ASP A 147 29.48 2.79 -20.24
CA ASP A 147 30.28 3.94 -19.85
C ASP A 147 30.18 5.08 -20.88
N GLU A 148 30.00 4.77 -22.18
CA GLU A 148 29.80 5.81 -23.21
C GLU A 148 28.51 6.61 -22.99
N LEU A 149 27.42 5.93 -22.58
CA LEU A 149 26.18 6.62 -22.24
C LEU A 149 26.35 7.45 -20.97
N LEU A 150 27.02 6.94 -19.94
CA LEU A 150 27.27 7.69 -18.71
C LEU A 150 28.11 8.94 -18.97
N ILE A 151 29.13 8.86 -19.83
CA ILE A 151 29.91 10.02 -20.29
C ILE A 151 29.01 11.01 -21.04
N THR A 152 28.10 10.53 -21.90
CA THR A 152 27.13 11.38 -22.61
C THR A 152 26.22 12.12 -21.64
N ILE A 153 25.72 11.44 -20.60
CA ILE A 153 24.88 12.02 -19.54
C ILE A 153 25.68 13.06 -18.74
N GLN A 154 26.96 12.79 -18.45
CA GLN A 154 27.81 13.73 -17.72
C GLN A 154 28.11 15.02 -18.50
N GLN A 155 28.21 14.92 -19.83
CA GLN A 155 28.61 16.03 -20.69
C GLN A 155 27.45 16.88 -21.22
N THR A 156 26.20 16.42 -21.07
CA THR A 156 25.03 17.17 -21.52
C THR A 156 24.72 18.34 -20.59
N SER A 157 24.14 19.41 -21.15
CA SER A 157 23.57 20.53 -20.39
C SER A 157 22.11 20.30 -19.99
N VAL A 158 21.50 19.22 -20.48
CA VAL A 158 20.12 18.82 -20.15
C VAL A 158 20.06 18.35 -18.70
N LYS A 159 18.99 18.69 -17.98
CA LYS A 159 18.76 18.14 -16.62
C LYS A 159 18.54 16.64 -16.70
N THR A 160 19.14 15.89 -15.79
CA THR A 160 19.15 14.43 -15.81
C THR A 160 18.53 13.86 -14.54
N ALA A 161 17.68 12.85 -14.68
CA ALA A 161 17.11 12.12 -13.56
C ALA A 161 17.17 10.61 -13.77
N LEU A 162 17.52 9.90 -12.70
CA LEU A 162 17.36 8.46 -12.61
C LEU A 162 16.21 8.15 -11.65
N TRP A 163 15.15 7.52 -12.12
CA TRP A 163 14.12 6.95 -11.26
C TRP A 163 14.36 5.45 -11.13
N ASN A 164 14.97 5.06 -10.02
CA ASN A 164 15.09 3.65 -9.65
C ASN A 164 13.72 3.16 -9.15
N VAL A 165 13.10 2.27 -9.92
CA VAL A 165 11.80 1.66 -9.59
C VAL A 165 11.91 0.32 -8.86
N GLY A 166 13.13 -0.13 -8.57
CA GLY A 166 13.39 -1.22 -7.63
C GLY A 166 13.09 -0.78 -6.18
N ASP A 167 12.43 -1.67 -5.45
CA ASP A 167 12.01 -1.49 -4.05
C ASP A 167 12.96 -2.15 -3.03
N HIS A 168 13.96 -2.90 -3.52
CA HIS A 168 14.97 -3.61 -2.74
C HIS A 168 16.24 -2.77 -2.49
N PHE A 169 17.30 -3.44 -2.00
CA PHE A 169 18.60 -2.83 -1.75
C PHE A 169 19.25 -2.29 -3.03
N VAL A 170 20.04 -1.22 -2.89
CA VAL A 170 20.77 -0.63 -4.02
C VAL A 170 21.89 -1.57 -4.49
N VAL A 171 21.67 -2.18 -5.67
CA VAL A 171 22.62 -3.05 -6.37
C VAL A 171 23.75 -2.27 -7.06
N ASP A 172 24.84 -2.96 -7.39
CA ASP A 172 26.08 -2.34 -7.89
C ASP A 172 25.90 -1.56 -9.21
N SER A 173 25.07 -2.05 -10.14
CA SER A 173 24.79 -1.34 -11.39
C SER A 173 24.23 0.06 -11.12
N ILE A 174 23.27 0.17 -10.19
CA ILE A 174 22.69 1.45 -9.77
C ILE A 174 23.73 2.30 -9.05
N ARG A 175 24.57 1.70 -8.18
CA ARG A 175 25.62 2.45 -7.48
C ARG A 175 26.59 3.15 -8.44
N HIS A 176 26.93 2.49 -9.55
CA HIS A 176 27.79 3.04 -10.59
C HIS A 176 27.12 4.19 -11.36
N MET A 177 25.81 4.12 -11.57
CA MET A 177 25.05 5.11 -12.35
C MET A 177 24.72 6.38 -11.58
N VAL A 178 24.40 6.27 -10.29
CA VAL A 178 23.95 7.37 -9.41
C VAL A 178 24.76 8.67 -9.50
N PRO A 179 26.12 8.65 -9.56
CA PRO A 179 26.92 9.88 -9.60
C PRO A 179 26.75 10.71 -10.87
N TYR A 180 26.18 10.14 -11.94
CA TYR A 180 26.06 10.80 -13.25
C TYR A 180 24.77 11.61 -13.41
N PHE A 181 23.83 11.52 -12.46
CA PHE A 181 22.53 12.18 -12.56
C PHE A 181 22.39 13.35 -11.58
N ASP A 182 21.67 14.40 -12.00
CA ASP A 182 21.39 15.55 -11.13
C ASP A 182 20.47 15.19 -9.96
N VAL A 183 19.51 14.29 -10.21
CA VAL A 183 18.51 13.84 -9.24
C VAL A 183 18.30 12.32 -9.35
N VAL A 184 18.19 11.64 -8.21
CA VAL A 184 17.78 10.23 -8.13
C VAL A 184 16.44 10.12 -7.40
N PHE A 185 15.43 9.58 -8.07
CA PHE A 185 14.15 9.21 -7.47
C PHE A 185 14.16 7.73 -7.07
N THR A 186 13.51 7.39 -5.95
CA THR A 186 13.52 6.03 -5.41
C THR A 186 12.19 5.58 -4.81
N GLN A 187 11.93 4.27 -4.87
CA GLN A 187 10.80 3.60 -4.22
C GLN A 187 11.01 3.34 -2.73
N ASN A 188 12.22 3.59 -2.21
CA ASN A 188 12.55 3.25 -0.83
C ASN A 188 13.34 4.37 -0.17
N ILE A 189 12.75 5.02 0.84
CA ILE A 189 13.36 6.14 1.55
C ILE A 189 14.70 5.75 2.20
N MET A 190 14.89 4.46 2.52
CA MET A 190 16.13 3.94 3.09
C MET A 190 17.31 3.96 2.10
N ASN A 191 17.05 4.10 0.80
CA ASN A 191 18.10 4.20 -0.22
C ASN A 191 18.65 5.63 -0.37
N ILE A 192 17.93 6.65 0.14
CA ILE A 192 18.36 8.06 0.02
C ILE A 192 19.76 8.31 0.60
N PRO A 193 20.08 7.89 1.85
CA PRO A 193 21.41 8.12 2.40
C PRO A 193 22.52 7.43 1.60
N ILE A 194 22.22 6.28 0.97
CA ILE A 194 23.16 5.54 0.13
C ILE A 194 23.46 6.35 -1.13
N TYR A 195 22.44 6.87 -1.82
CA TYR A 195 22.64 7.70 -3.00
C TYR A 195 23.40 8.99 -2.71
N GLN A 196 23.13 9.61 -1.56
CA GLN A 196 23.87 10.79 -1.10
C GLN A 196 25.34 10.48 -0.84
N HIS A 197 25.64 9.34 -0.20
CA HIS A 197 27.01 8.90 0.04
C HIS A 197 27.78 8.62 -1.27
N LEU A 198 27.08 8.15 -2.30
CA LEU A 198 27.63 7.91 -3.64
C LEU A 198 27.86 9.20 -4.45
N GLY A 199 27.50 10.37 -3.91
CA GLY A 199 27.75 11.67 -4.55
C GLY A 199 26.54 12.29 -5.25
N CYS A 200 25.37 11.66 -5.22
CA CYS A 200 24.14 12.29 -5.70
C CYS A 200 23.69 13.36 -4.72
N LYS A 201 23.65 14.62 -5.18
CA LYS A 201 23.27 15.75 -4.34
C LYS A 201 21.79 15.74 -3.96
N ASN A 202 20.94 15.23 -4.86
CA ASN A 202 19.48 15.27 -4.70
C ASN A 202 18.91 13.86 -4.87
N ALA A 203 18.63 13.20 -3.76
CA ALA A 203 17.89 11.93 -3.75
C ALA A 203 16.50 12.15 -3.15
N VAL A 204 15.45 11.70 -3.84
CA VAL A 204 14.05 12.00 -3.51
C VAL A 204 13.22 10.72 -3.47
N TYR A 205 12.49 10.52 -2.38
CA TYR A 205 11.52 9.44 -2.29
C TYR A 205 10.31 9.74 -3.18
N LEU A 206 10.05 8.87 -4.15
CA LEU A 206 8.95 8.99 -5.11
C LEU A 206 8.42 7.59 -5.46
N PRO A 207 7.36 7.12 -4.79
CA PRO A 207 6.80 5.80 -5.01
C PRO A 207 6.00 5.72 -6.30
N LEU A 208 5.92 4.51 -6.85
CA LEU A 208 4.94 4.13 -7.86
C LEU A 208 3.55 4.11 -7.24
N THR A 209 2.56 4.45 -8.05
CA THR A 209 1.16 4.53 -7.63
C THR A 209 0.37 3.35 -8.16
N ALA A 210 -0.81 3.13 -7.59
CA ALA A 210 -1.77 2.21 -8.16
C ALA A 210 -2.14 2.58 -9.60
N ASP A 211 -2.18 1.59 -10.50
CA ASP A 211 -2.90 1.73 -11.77
C ASP A 211 -4.40 1.77 -11.47
N ARG A 212 -5.01 2.94 -11.56
CA ARG A 212 -6.45 3.08 -11.26
C ARG A 212 -7.38 2.54 -12.35
N THR A 213 -6.85 2.25 -13.53
CA THR A 213 -7.61 1.54 -14.58
C THR A 213 -7.76 0.06 -14.23
N MET A 214 -6.73 -0.51 -13.59
CA MET A 214 -6.76 -1.84 -13.01
C MET A 214 -7.44 -1.81 -11.64
N TYR A 215 -6.89 -1.12 -10.66
CA TYR A 215 -7.35 -1.05 -9.27
C TYR A 215 -8.37 0.06 -9.04
N SER A 216 -9.62 -0.37 -8.88
CA SER A 216 -10.76 0.50 -8.61
C SER A 216 -11.81 -0.25 -7.80
N PRO A 217 -12.73 0.46 -7.10
CA PRO A 217 -13.81 -0.18 -6.35
C PRO A 217 -14.72 -0.95 -7.30
N LYS A 218 -14.86 -2.25 -7.07
CA LYS A 218 -15.72 -3.14 -7.87
C LYS A 218 -16.41 -4.16 -6.96
N ILE A 219 -17.63 -4.55 -7.34
CA ILE A 219 -18.30 -5.67 -6.67
C ILE A 219 -17.59 -6.96 -7.06
N THR A 220 -17.10 -7.69 -6.07
CA THR A 220 -16.38 -8.94 -6.26
C THR A 220 -17.28 -10.16 -6.04
N ASN A 221 -17.01 -11.23 -6.82
CA ASN A 221 -17.68 -12.52 -6.68
C ASN A 221 -17.26 -13.29 -5.41
N LYS A 222 -18.14 -14.17 -4.92
CA LYS A 222 -17.91 -15.00 -3.71
C LYS A 222 -16.55 -15.71 -3.61
N PRO A 223 -15.93 -16.22 -4.70
CA PRO A 223 -14.63 -16.90 -4.61
C PRO A 223 -13.51 -16.04 -4.02
N PHE A 224 -13.51 -14.73 -4.32
CA PHE A 224 -12.47 -13.80 -3.87
C PHE A 224 -12.81 -13.09 -2.54
N GLN A 225 -14.00 -13.33 -1.98
CA GLN A 225 -14.36 -12.79 -0.66
C GLN A 225 -13.57 -13.49 0.45
N SER A 226 -13.06 -12.73 1.41
CA SER A 226 -12.32 -13.25 2.57
C SER A 226 -12.53 -12.40 3.82
N ASP A 227 -12.33 -13.00 4.99
CA ASP A 227 -12.36 -12.28 6.26
C ASP A 227 -11.07 -11.46 6.45
N LEU A 228 -9.95 -11.99 5.93
CA LEU A 228 -8.64 -11.36 5.96
C LEU A 228 -7.87 -11.67 4.67
N LEU A 229 -7.16 -10.67 4.14
CA LEU A 229 -6.11 -10.85 3.16
C LEU A 229 -4.77 -10.45 3.79
N LEU A 230 -3.84 -11.39 3.89
CA LEU A 230 -2.46 -11.13 4.33
C LEU A 230 -1.57 -10.87 3.11
N ILE A 231 -0.76 -9.81 3.19
CA ILE A 231 0.22 -9.45 2.16
C ILE A 231 1.59 -9.37 2.80
N GLY A 232 2.51 -10.18 2.28
CA GLY A 232 3.91 -10.27 2.67
C GLY A 232 4.34 -11.67 3.05
N ASP A 233 5.65 -11.88 3.02
CA ASP A 233 6.27 -13.20 3.15
C ASP A 233 6.25 -13.66 4.61
N TYR A 234 6.24 -14.98 4.79
CA TYR A 234 6.34 -15.57 6.11
C TYR A 234 7.79 -15.59 6.58
N TYR A 235 8.00 -15.22 7.85
CA TYR A 235 9.27 -15.41 8.53
C TYR A 235 9.02 -15.94 9.94
N PRO A 236 9.95 -16.71 10.55
CA PRO A 236 9.75 -17.25 11.89
C PRO A 236 9.41 -16.20 12.97
N TYR A 237 9.94 -14.98 12.85
CA TYR A 237 9.63 -13.89 13.78
C TYR A 237 8.17 -13.38 13.66
N ARG A 238 7.43 -13.77 12.62
CA ARG A 238 6.00 -13.45 12.43
C ARG A 238 5.07 -14.40 13.18
N GLN A 239 5.58 -15.43 13.84
CA GLN A 239 4.75 -16.43 14.53
C GLN A 239 3.77 -15.79 15.52
N GLU A 240 4.21 -14.80 16.31
CA GLU A 240 3.33 -14.12 17.27
C GLU A 240 2.18 -13.35 16.61
N HIS A 241 2.42 -12.79 15.41
CA HIS A 241 1.36 -12.16 14.62
C HIS A 241 0.35 -13.20 14.12
N LEU A 242 0.82 -14.37 13.71
CA LEU A 242 -0.05 -15.46 13.29
C LEU A 242 -0.87 -16.04 14.42
N ASP A 243 -0.26 -16.26 15.58
CA ASP A 243 -0.98 -16.73 16.78
C ASP A 243 -2.11 -15.76 17.13
N THR A 244 -1.84 -14.46 17.02
CA THR A 244 -2.83 -13.39 17.19
C THR A 244 -4.01 -13.53 16.22
N ILE A 245 -3.75 -13.77 14.94
CA ILE A 245 -4.79 -13.94 13.91
C ILE A 245 -5.60 -15.21 14.18
N GLN A 246 -4.94 -16.31 14.52
CA GLN A 246 -5.59 -17.61 14.78
C GLN A 246 -6.53 -17.58 15.99
N GLN A 247 -6.24 -16.71 16.98
CA GLN A 247 -7.07 -16.49 18.17
C GLN A 247 -8.38 -15.73 17.88
N ILE A 248 -8.54 -15.12 16.71
CA ILE A 248 -9.76 -14.39 16.33
C ILE A 248 -10.68 -15.34 15.56
N SER A 249 -11.75 -15.79 16.23
CA SER A 249 -12.65 -16.86 15.73
C SER A 249 -13.50 -16.47 14.52
N GLU A 250 -13.66 -15.17 14.30
CA GLU A 250 -14.36 -14.53 13.20
C GLU A 250 -13.60 -14.70 11.89
N LEU A 251 -12.28 -14.85 11.93
CA LEU A 251 -11.40 -15.00 10.77
C LEU A 251 -11.36 -16.46 10.34
N LYS A 252 -12.22 -16.82 9.38
CA LYS A 252 -12.41 -18.22 8.93
C LYS A 252 -11.80 -18.47 7.56
N LYS A 253 -11.80 -17.47 6.69
CA LYS A 253 -11.20 -17.54 5.36
C LYS A 253 -10.16 -16.43 5.22
N ILE A 254 -8.90 -16.85 5.15
CA ILE A 254 -7.73 -15.98 5.06
C ILE A 254 -7.06 -16.25 3.73
N PHE A 255 -7.01 -15.25 2.86
CA PHE A 255 -6.14 -15.31 1.71
C PHE A 255 -4.75 -14.80 2.07
N VAL A 256 -3.73 -15.34 1.42
CA VAL A 256 -2.34 -14.93 1.64
C VAL A 256 -1.63 -14.75 0.31
N LEU A 257 -1.00 -13.58 0.16
CA LEU A 257 -0.07 -13.27 -0.92
C LEU A 257 1.33 -13.07 -0.31
N GLY A 258 2.22 -14.04 -0.55
CA GLY A 258 3.59 -14.01 -0.07
C GLY A 258 4.27 -15.37 -0.19
N GLU A 259 5.56 -15.41 0.09
CA GLU A 259 6.38 -16.62 0.08
C GLU A 259 6.43 -17.31 1.45
N ASP A 260 6.88 -18.57 1.47
CA ASP A 260 7.10 -19.39 2.67
C ASP A 260 5.88 -19.65 3.57
N TRP A 261 4.68 -19.51 3.01
CA TRP A 261 3.42 -19.80 3.70
C TRP A 261 2.99 -21.26 3.55
N GLU A 262 2.43 -21.82 4.64
CA GLU A 262 1.77 -23.13 4.61
C GLU A 262 0.24 -22.97 4.58
N ALA A 263 -0.39 -23.61 3.58
CA ALA A 263 -1.84 -23.65 3.49
C ALA A 263 -2.45 -24.53 4.60
N ASN A 264 -3.66 -24.18 5.05
CA ASN A 264 -4.44 -25.00 5.97
C ASN A 264 -5.95 -24.78 5.76
N GLU A 265 -6.79 -25.25 6.67
CA GLU A 265 -8.25 -25.14 6.54
C GLU A 265 -8.76 -23.69 6.43
N ARG A 266 -8.03 -22.72 6.98
CA ARG A 266 -8.37 -21.29 6.95
C ARG A 266 -7.53 -20.49 5.97
N ILE A 267 -6.26 -20.88 5.80
CA ILE A 267 -5.26 -20.16 4.98
C ILE A 267 -5.24 -20.72 3.56
N ILE A 268 -5.54 -19.85 2.60
CA ILE A 268 -5.54 -20.15 1.16
C ILE A 268 -4.48 -19.26 0.49
N LEU A 269 -3.51 -19.88 -0.17
CA LEU A 269 -2.43 -19.18 -0.85
C LEU A 269 -2.91 -18.65 -2.20
N ILE A 270 -2.58 -17.40 -2.51
CA ILE A 270 -2.79 -16.77 -3.81
C ILE A 270 -1.55 -17.06 -4.67
N GLU A 271 -1.75 -17.50 -5.90
CA GLU A 271 -0.66 -17.69 -6.86
C GLU A 271 -0.09 -16.33 -7.31
N LYS A 272 1.22 -16.27 -7.60
CA LYS A 272 1.95 -15.01 -7.85
C LYS A 272 1.40 -14.17 -9.02
N ASP A 273 0.74 -14.77 -10.00
CA ASP A 273 0.30 -14.10 -11.24
C ASP A 273 -1.20 -13.77 -11.27
N GLN A 274 -1.88 -13.87 -10.12
CA GLN A 274 -3.32 -13.60 -10.06
C GLN A 274 -3.62 -12.10 -10.05
N ASP A 275 -4.74 -11.72 -10.67
CA ASP A 275 -5.26 -10.36 -10.58
C ASP A 275 -5.71 -10.05 -9.14
N LEU A 276 -4.91 -9.23 -8.46
CA LEU A 276 -5.12 -8.86 -7.05
C LEU A 276 -6.32 -7.94 -6.86
N GLN A 277 -6.83 -7.29 -7.91
CA GLN A 277 -7.99 -6.40 -7.78
C GLN A 277 -9.17 -7.12 -7.13
N ALA A 278 -9.47 -8.35 -7.57
CA ALA A 278 -10.61 -9.09 -7.08
C ALA A 278 -10.46 -9.43 -5.59
N TYR A 279 -9.24 -9.77 -5.15
CA TYR A 279 -8.91 -10.05 -3.76
C TYR A 279 -8.97 -8.81 -2.87
N TYR A 280 -8.44 -7.67 -3.33
CA TYR A 280 -8.53 -6.40 -2.60
C TYR A 280 -9.99 -5.98 -2.41
N ASN A 281 -10.82 -6.04 -3.45
CA ASN A 281 -12.24 -5.72 -3.36
C ASN A 281 -13.07 -6.74 -2.55
N GLY A 282 -12.58 -7.99 -2.44
CA GLY A 282 -13.24 -9.07 -1.72
C GLY A 282 -12.87 -9.16 -0.24
N ALA A 283 -11.75 -8.56 0.17
CA ALA A 283 -11.25 -8.66 1.54
C ALA A 283 -12.04 -7.77 2.50
N ASN A 284 -12.45 -8.35 3.63
CA ASN A 284 -13.11 -7.58 4.70
C ASN A 284 -12.11 -6.70 5.47
N ILE A 285 -10.88 -7.18 5.66
CA ILE A 285 -9.71 -6.45 6.16
C ILE A 285 -8.49 -6.95 5.38
N ILE A 286 -7.58 -6.04 5.01
CA ILE A 286 -6.25 -6.37 4.50
C ILE A 286 -5.24 -6.12 5.62
N VAL A 287 -4.29 -7.02 5.82
CA VAL A 287 -3.09 -6.77 6.63
C VAL A 287 -1.89 -6.82 5.71
N ASN A 288 -1.22 -5.68 5.57
CA ASN A 288 0.00 -5.56 4.80
C ASN A 288 1.18 -5.39 5.76
N TRP A 289 1.94 -6.46 5.99
CA TRP A 289 3.20 -6.42 6.73
C TRP A 289 4.42 -6.51 5.81
N LYS A 290 4.22 -6.11 4.55
CA LYS A 290 5.27 -5.93 3.56
C LYS A 290 5.50 -4.43 3.39
N SER A 291 6.76 -4.02 3.21
CA SER A 291 7.12 -2.60 3.05
C SER A 291 6.97 -2.08 1.61
N ILE A 292 6.14 -2.71 0.77
CA ILE A 292 5.90 -2.27 -0.62
C ILE A 292 4.77 -1.24 -0.66
N GLN A 293 5.13 0.01 -0.90
CA GLN A 293 4.18 1.13 -0.92
C GLN A 293 3.14 1.01 -2.02
N GLN A 294 3.50 0.46 -3.19
CA GLN A 294 2.57 0.34 -4.32
C GLN A 294 1.34 -0.52 -3.94
N GLN A 295 1.53 -1.66 -3.28
CA GLN A 295 0.43 -2.54 -2.86
C GLN A 295 -0.52 -1.85 -1.86
N VAL A 296 0.03 -1.00 -0.99
CA VAL A 296 -0.78 -0.17 -0.07
C VAL A 296 -1.65 0.80 -0.87
N PHE A 297 -1.10 1.44 -1.91
CA PHE A 297 -1.86 2.32 -2.79
C PHE A 297 -2.89 1.58 -3.64
N GLU A 298 -2.60 0.37 -4.10
CA GLU A 298 -3.53 -0.47 -4.89
C GLU A 298 -4.76 -0.87 -4.06
N ALA A 299 -4.53 -1.30 -2.81
CA ALA A 299 -5.60 -1.55 -1.85
C ALA A 299 -6.44 -0.29 -1.57
N ALA A 300 -5.78 0.86 -1.39
CA ALA A 300 -6.47 2.14 -1.19
C ALA A 300 -7.31 2.53 -2.43
N ALA A 301 -6.80 2.31 -3.64
CA ALA A 301 -7.50 2.58 -4.89
C ALA A 301 -8.72 1.66 -5.10
N CYS A 302 -8.73 0.48 -4.50
CA CYS A 302 -9.92 -0.39 -4.45
C CYS A 302 -10.94 0.04 -3.38
N GLY A 303 -10.62 1.03 -2.54
CA GLY A 303 -11.44 1.41 -1.38
C GLY A 303 -11.48 0.33 -0.30
N ALA A 304 -10.44 -0.51 -0.23
CA ALA A 304 -10.31 -1.56 0.76
C ALA A 304 -9.74 -0.98 2.07
N PHE A 305 -10.22 -1.52 3.20
CA PHE A 305 -9.63 -1.19 4.49
C PHE A 305 -8.38 -2.05 4.74
N GLN A 306 -7.32 -1.40 5.22
CA GLN A 306 -6.04 -2.05 5.47
C GLN A 306 -5.40 -1.62 6.79
N LEU A 307 -4.81 -2.60 7.46
CA LEU A 307 -3.82 -2.44 8.52
C LEU A 307 -2.44 -2.61 7.89
N VAL A 308 -1.55 -1.64 8.06
CA VAL A 308 -0.21 -1.67 7.45
C VAL A 308 0.84 -1.68 8.56
N GLU A 309 1.85 -2.53 8.45
CA GLU A 309 2.97 -2.45 9.38
C GLU A 309 3.68 -1.11 9.20
N GLU A 310 3.91 -0.43 10.32
CA GLU A 310 4.56 0.87 10.34
C GLU A 310 5.94 0.79 9.66
N ASN A 311 6.14 1.63 8.65
CA ASN A 311 7.42 1.75 7.99
C ASN A 311 7.65 3.21 7.51
N PRO A 312 8.92 3.62 7.30
CA PRO A 312 9.24 4.99 6.89
C PRO A 312 8.61 5.43 5.57
N ASN A 313 8.43 4.52 4.60
CA ASN A 313 7.87 4.84 3.28
C ASN A 313 6.41 5.34 3.39
N LEU A 314 5.64 4.75 4.30
CA LEU A 314 4.21 5.06 4.47
C LEU A 314 3.94 6.51 4.89
N SER A 315 4.70 6.99 5.88
CA SER A 315 4.49 8.28 6.53
C SER A 315 4.68 9.49 5.61
N ALA A 316 5.29 9.31 4.43
CA ALA A 316 5.51 10.39 3.47
C ALA A 316 4.26 10.73 2.64
N PHE A 317 3.31 9.81 2.48
CA PHE A 317 2.14 9.98 1.62
C PHE A 317 0.81 9.71 2.32
N MET A 318 0.81 8.79 3.29
CA MET A 318 -0.37 8.43 4.07
C MET A 318 -0.23 8.92 5.51
N LEU A 319 -1.38 9.18 6.14
CA LEU A 319 -1.54 9.72 7.48
C LEU A 319 -2.11 8.62 8.40
N PRO A 320 -1.26 8.01 9.26
CA PRO A 320 -1.70 7.00 10.21
C PRO A 320 -2.87 7.49 11.08
N GLY A 321 -3.91 6.65 11.21
CA GLY A 321 -5.15 6.95 11.91
C GLY A 321 -6.20 7.71 11.08
N GLU A 322 -5.85 8.18 9.88
CA GLU A 322 -6.76 8.92 9.01
C GLU A 322 -7.14 8.13 7.74
N ASP A 323 -6.16 7.87 6.87
CA ASP A 323 -6.34 7.16 5.59
C ASP A 323 -5.63 5.80 5.55
N VAL A 324 -4.89 5.47 6.61
CA VAL A 324 -4.31 4.15 6.85
C VAL A 324 -4.30 3.87 8.35
N VAL A 325 -4.44 2.61 8.76
CA VAL A 325 -4.22 2.21 10.15
C VAL A 325 -2.91 1.46 10.22
N THR A 326 -2.08 1.76 11.21
CA THR A 326 -0.79 1.11 11.36
C THR A 326 -0.67 0.29 12.63
N PHE A 327 0.27 -0.65 12.63
CA PHE A 327 0.67 -1.43 13.79
C PHE A 327 2.18 -1.63 13.79
N ARG A 328 2.75 -1.80 14.99
CA ARG A 328 4.18 -2.10 15.21
C ARG A 328 4.40 -3.43 15.88
N THR A 329 3.40 -3.96 16.57
CA THR A 329 3.51 -5.18 17.37
C THR A 329 2.35 -6.14 17.08
N PRO A 330 2.52 -7.45 17.36
CA PRO A 330 1.42 -8.41 17.31
C PRO A 330 0.22 -7.98 18.16
N GLN A 331 0.49 -7.39 19.33
CA GLN A 331 -0.54 -6.92 20.24
C GLN A 331 -1.37 -5.78 19.64
N GLU A 332 -0.70 -4.76 19.08
CA GLU A 332 -1.39 -3.67 18.39
C GLU A 332 -2.21 -4.19 17.20
N MET A 333 -1.63 -5.09 16.40
CA MET A 333 -2.34 -5.70 15.28
C MET A 333 -3.62 -6.42 15.74
N ARG A 334 -3.55 -7.18 16.84
CA ARG A 334 -4.71 -7.85 17.45
C ARG A 334 -5.82 -6.87 17.79
N ASP A 335 -5.43 -5.79 18.47
CA ASP A 335 -6.37 -4.83 19.04
C ASP A 335 -7.05 -4.04 17.91
N GLN A 336 -6.29 -3.69 16.86
CA GLN A 336 -6.83 -3.08 15.64
C GLN A 336 -7.76 -4.05 14.89
N LEU A 337 -7.37 -5.32 14.71
CA LEU A 337 -8.23 -6.31 14.05
C LEU A 337 -9.57 -6.44 14.77
N ARG A 338 -9.57 -6.59 16.11
CA ARG A 338 -10.81 -6.67 16.90
C ARG A 338 -11.66 -5.41 16.78
N LEU A 339 -11.04 -4.24 16.94
CA LEU A 339 -11.73 -2.95 16.84
C LEU A 339 -12.48 -2.80 15.51
N TYR A 340 -11.79 -3.08 14.40
CA TYR A 340 -12.33 -2.85 13.06
C TYR A 340 -13.24 -3.98 12.54
N LEU A 341 -13.17 -5.16 13.14
CA LEU A 341 -14.19 -6.20 12.97
C LEU A 341 -15.52 -5.78 13.63
N ASP A 342 -15.45 -5.17 14.82
CA ASP A 342 -16.64 -4.73 15.57
C ASP A 342 -17.21 -3.38 15.11
N GLN A 343 -16.39 -2.52 14.49
CA GLN A 343 -16.77 -1.16 14.08
C GLN A 343 -16.72 -0.94 12.55
N PRO A 344 -17.74 -1.43 11.80
CA PRO A 344 -17.74 -1.35 10.34
C PRO A 344 -17.84 0.08 9.79
N GLU A 345 -18.40 1.03 10.54
CA GLU A 345 -18.45 2.45 10.13
C GLU A 345 -17.08 3.12 10.23
N LEU A 346 -16.34 2.86 11.31
CA LEU A 346 -14.97 3.38 11.48
C LEU A 346 -14.06 2.83 10.37
N LYS A 347 -14.23 1.54 10.06
CA LYS A 347 -13.55 0.87 8.95
C LYS A 347 -13.82 1.56 7.60
N ARG A 348 -15.10 1.79 7.30
CA ARG A 348 -15.53 2.47 6.06
C ARG A 348 -15.02 3.90 5.97
N LYS A 349 -14.97 4.63 7.09
CA LYS A 349 -14.43 5.99 7.13
C LYS A 349 -12.97 6.05 6.68
N VAL A 350 -12.11 5.19 7.24
CA VAL A 350 -10.69 5.13 6.86
C VAL A 350 -10.53 4.74 5.39
N ALA A 351 -11.19 3.66 4.96
CA ALA A 351 -11.09 3.17 3.59
C ALA A 351 -11.60 4.20 2.56
N SER A 352 -12.67 4.93 2.87
CA SER A 352 -13.20 5.99 1.99
C SER A 352 -12.22 7.16 1.87
N LYS A 353 -11.53 7.50 2.96
CA LYS A 353 -10.49 8.54 2.94
C LYS A 353 -9.27 8.09 2.14
N ALA A 354 -8.86 6.84 2.29
CA ALA A 354 -7.80 6.22 1.48
C ALA A 354 -8.17 6.23 -0.02
N LEU A 355 -9.41 5.91 -0.37
CA LEU A 355 -9.87 5.98 -1.76
C LEU A 355 -9.87 7.41 -2.32
N TRP A 356 -10.29 8.38 -1.51
CA TRP A 356 -10.26 9.79 -1.92
C TRP A 356 -8.82 10.26 -2.13
N ARG A 357 -7.91 9.98 -1.19
CA ARG A 357 -6.51 10.39 -1.30
C ARG A 357 -5.77 9.63 -2.41
N SER A 358 -6.14 8.40 -2.73
CA SER A 358 -5.59 7.69 -3.91
C SER A 358 -5.94 8.35 -5.23
N HIS A 359 -7.04 9.10 -5.26
CA HIS A 359 -7.44 9.87 -6.42
C HIS A 359 -6.64 11.16 -6.58
N TYR A 360 -6.18 11.76 -5.48
CA TYR A 360 -5.61 13.12 -5.48
C TYR A 360 -4.18 13.14 -4.93
N ASP A 361 -3.98 12.74 -3.67
CA ASP A 361 -2.76 12.94 -2.89
C ASP A 361 -1.69 11.87 -3.10
N TYR A 362 -2.00 10.76 -3.76
CA TYR A 362 -1.01 9.79 -4.25
C TYR A 362 -1.44 9.14 -5.57
N SER A 363 -2.00 9.98 -6.43
CA SER A 363 -2.29 9.63 -7.83
C SER A 363 -1.03 9.67 -8.69
N SER A 364 -1.05 8.97 -9.82
CA SER A 364 0.02 9.02 -10.82
C SER A 364 0.29 10.45 -11.32
N LEU A 365 -0.75 11.25 -11.47
CA LEU A 365 -0.64 12.69 -11.77
C LEU A 365 0.09 13.44 -10.67
N HIS A 366 -0.25 13.21 -9.40
CA HIS A 366 0.47 13.83 -8.29
C HIS A 366 1.94 13.43 -8.26
N MET A 367 2.29 12.15 -8.48
CA MET A 367 3.71 11.74 -8.56
C MET A 367 4.44 12.40 -9.71
N ALA A 368 3.83 12.53 -10.88
CA ALA A 368 4.44 13.26 -11.99
C ALA A 368 4.63 14.75 -11.65
N MET A 369 3.70 15.39 -10.93
CA MET A 369 3.88 16.75 -10.44
C MET A 369 5.05 16.85 -9.46
N ARG A 370 5.17 15.90 -8.52
CA ARG A 370 6.25 15.82 -7.54
C ARG A 370 7.61 15.58 -8.20
N LEU A 371 7.66 14.74 -9.24
CA LEU A 371 8.85 14.51 -10.06
C LEU A 371 9.33 15.84 -10.68
N LEU A 372 8.43 16.57 -11.35
CA LEU A 372 8.78 17.83 -11.99
C LEU A 372 9.21 18.89 -10.96
N ASP A 373 8.54 18.95 -9.80
CA ASP A 373 8.94 19.85 -8.71
C ASP A 373 10.32 19.48 -8.16
N GLY A 374 10.64 18.18 -8.06
CA GLY A 374 11.98 17.70 -7.69
C GLY A 374 13.06 18.04 -8.72
N MET A 375 12.71 18.20 -10.00
CA MET A 375 13.68 18.52 -11.06
C MET A 375 13.94 20.02 -11.24
N PHE A 376 12.90 20.82 -11.09
CA PHE A 376 12.92 22.23 -11.49
C PHE A 376 12.57 23.20 -10.35
N GLY A 377 12.16 22.67 -9.20
CA GLY A 377 11.84 23.45 -7.99
C GLY A 377 12.92 23.46 -6.92
N ILE A 378 14.03 22.73 -7.13
CA ILE A 378 15.21 22.68 -6.25
C ILE A 378 16.23 23.75 -6.64
#